data_AF-A0A0D0BDH9-F1
#
_entry.id   AF-A0A0D0BDH9-F1
#
_cell.length_a   1.000
_cell.length_b   1.000
_cell.length_c   1.000
_cell.angle_alpha   90.00
_cell.angle_beta   90.00
_cell.angle_gamma   90.00
#
_symmetry.space_group_name_H-M   'P 1'
#
loop_
_entity.id
_entity.type
_entity.pdbx_description
1 polymer ?
#
loop_
_entity_poly.entity_id
_entity_poly.type
_entity_poly.pdbx_seq_one_letter_code
_entity_poly.pdbx_strand_id
1 'polypeptide(L)'
;MRRVLELQNDFANEKPLLELVIEEQGHQCVFFPKFHCELNPIELVWGQMKRYFRERTDGSFAKGKQLVPNGLDAITTATVRRYFQHCYRYMDAYKHGLNVKQAEYAVKKYTSHRRIPASIKLDPHILSMPT
;
A
#
# COMPACT_ATOMS: atom_id res chain seq x y z
N MET A 1 26.24 -15.64 -11.65
CA MET A 1 27.15 -14.67 -11.00
C MET A 1 26.41 -13.79 -9.99
N ARG A 2 25.38 -13.02 -10.37
CA ARG A 2 24.61 -12.15 -9.45
C ARG A 2 24.16 -12.83 -8.15
N ARG A 3 23.46 -13.97 -8.25
CA ARG A 3 22.95 -14.72 -7.09
C ARG A 3 24.06 -15.27 -6.17
N VAL A 4 25.27 -15.45 -6.70
CA VAL A 4 26.43 -15.90 -5.91
C VAL A 4 27.04 -14.72 -5.14
N LEU A 5 27.07 -13.54 -5.76
CA LEU A 5 27.51 -12.29 -5.12
C LEU A 5 26.53 -11.83 -4.04
N GLU A 6 25.22 -11.87 -4.30
CA GLU A 6 24.17 -11.52 -3.33
C GLU A 6 24.21 -12.38 -2.05
N LEU A 7 24.80 -13.58 -2.10
CA LEU A 7 24.95 -14.47 -0.95
C LEU A 7 26.27 -14.28 -0.19
N GLN A 8 27.20 -13.49 -0.70
CA GLN A 8 28.42 -13.17 0.05
C GLN A 8 28.09 -12.23 1.20
N ASN A 9 28.80 -12.37 2.32
CA ASN A 9 28.49 -11.67 3.57
C ASN A 9 28.64 -10.14 3.46
N ASP A 10 29.58 -9.66 2.67
CA ASP A 10 29.77 -8.23 2.40
C ASP A 10 28.55 -7.64 1.70
N PHE A 11 28.06 -8.27 0.62
CA PHE A 11 26.88 -7.81 -0.10
C PHE A 11 25.57 -8.04 0.66
N ALA A 12 25.43 -9.17 1.36
CA ALA A 12 24.18 -9.53 2.05
C ALA A 12 23.90 -8.62 3.26
N ASN A 13 24.95 -8.12 3.92
CA ASN A 13 24.82 -7.27 5.12
C ASN A 13 25.01 -5.78 4.81
N GLU A 14 25.38 -5.42 3.58
CA GLU A 14 25.53 -4.02 3.19
C GLU A 14 24.15 -3.35 3.07
N LYS A 15 23.98 -2.25 3.82
CA LYS A 15 22.78 -1.42 3.70
C LYS A 15 22.77 -0.70 2.36
N PRO A 16 21.63 -0.64 1.66
CA PRO A 16 21.54 0.13 0.44
C PRO A 16 21.78 1.62 0.72
N LEU A 17 22.42 2.33 -0.22
CA LEU A 17 22.72 3.76 -0.09
C LEU A 17 21.49 4.60 0.31
N LEU A 18 20.32 4.25 -0.21
CA LEU A 18 19.08 4.94 0.13
C LEU A 18 18.72 4.82 1.62
N GLU A 19 18.93 3.66 2.22
CA GLU A 19 18.69 3.45 3.65
C GLU A 19 19.66 4.29 4.49
N LEU A 20 20.95 4.30 4.12
CA LEU A 20 21.97 5.11 4.80
C LEU A 20 21.61 6.61 4.77
N VAL A 21 21.30 7.16 3.61
CA VAL A 21 20.96 8.58 3.45
C VAL A 21 19.72 8.96 4.26
N ILE A 22 18.71 8.09 4.33
CA ILE A 22 17.48 8.33 5.09
C ILE A 22 17.76 8.26 6.61
N GLU A 23 18.54 7.28 7.06
CA GLU A 23 18.91 7.10 8.46
C GLU A 23 19.82 8.24 8.96
N GLU A 24 20.75 8.73 8.13
CA GLU A 24 21.60 9.89 8.43
C GLU A 24 20.79 11.16 8.70
N GLN A 25 19.61 11.30 8.09
CA GLN A 25 18.68 12.40 8.35
C GLN A 25 17.75 12.14 9.56
N GLY A 26 17.94 11.04 10.29
CA GLY A 26 17.14 10.67 11.46
C GLY A 26 15.78 10.06 11.12
N HIS A 27 15.59 9.59 9.88
CA HIS A 27 14.35 8.95 9.44
C HIS A 27 14.50 7.43 9.37
N GLN A 28 13.38 6.70 9.49
CA GLN A 28 13.36 5.26 9.30
C GLN A 28 13.04 4.92 7.83
N CYS A 29 13.91 4.17 7.17
CA CYS A 29 13.64 3.62 5.85
C CYS A 29 12.80 2.33 5.97
N VAL A 30 11.58 2.34 5.46
CA VAL A 30 10.68 1.17 5.48
C VAL A 30 10.47 0.68 4.05
N PHE A 31 10.94 -0.54 3.76
CA PHE A 31 10.70 -1.19 2.48
C PHE A 31 9.39 -1.97 2.50
N PHE A 32 8.52 -1.72 1.52
CA PHE A 32 7.29 -2.49 1.35
C PHE A 32 7.54 -3.81 0.59
N PRO A 33 6.74 -4.86 0.87
CA PRO A 33 6.76 -6.08 0.09
C PRO A 33 6.50 -5.80 -1.40
N LYS A 34 7.24 -6.47 -2.27
CA LYS A 34 7.05 -6.36 -3.72
C LYS A 34 5.69 -6.95 -4.13
N PHE A 35 5.03 -6.32 -5.10
CA PHE A 35 3.73 -6.75 -5.66
C PHE A 35 2.55 -6.71 -4.68
N HIS A 36 2.66 -5.92 -3.60
CA HIS A 36 1.61 -5.72 -2.60
C HIS A 36 1.23 -4.23 -2.52
N CYS A 37 0.67 -3.68 -3.61
CA CYS A 37 0.35 -2.25 -3.70
C CYS A 37 -0.73 -1.81 -2.70
N GLU A 38 -1.59 -2.73 -2.26
CA GLU A 38 -2.58 -2.54 -1.21
C GLU A 38 -1.97 -2.21 0.16
N LEU A 39 -0.68 -2.49 0.36
CA LEU A 39 0.06 -2.14 1.57
C LEU A 39 0.69 -0.75 1.51
N ASN A 40 0.63 -0.07 0.36
CA ASN A 40 1.23 1.25 0.16
C ASN A 40 0.15 2.35 0.13
N PRO A 41 0.00 3.18 1.19
CA PRO A 41 -1.07 4.17 1.28
C PRO A 41 -0.99 5.27 0.21
N ILE A 42 0.17 5.50 -0.41
CA ILE A 42 0.32 6.51 -1.47
C ILE A 42 -0.51 6.17 -2.71
N GLU A 43 -0.80 4.89 -2.95
CA GLU A 43 -1.65 4.44 -4.07
C GLU A 43 -3.08 4.99 -3.94
N LEU A 44 -3.59 5.05 -2.71
CA LEU A 44 -4.91 5.63 -2.41
C LEU A 44 -4.92 7.15 -2.55
N VAL A 45 -3.83 7.81 -2.15
CA VAL A 45 -3.63 9.26 -2.34
C VAL A 45 -3.68 9.59 -3.84
N TRP A 46 -2.89 8.89 -4.66
CA TRP A 46 -2.90 9.07 -6.11
C TRP A 46 -4.23 8.66 -6.74
N GLY A 47 -4.91 7.64 -6.21
CA GLY A 47 -6.26 7.25 -6.62
C GLY A 47 -7.26 8.41 -6.48
N GLN A 48 -7.29 9.05 -5.31
CA GLN A 48 -8.16 10.20 -5.09
C GLN A 48 -7.73 11.42 -5.91
N MET A 49 -6.44 11.73 -5.98
CA MET A 49 -5.95 12.86 -6.76
C MET A 49 -6.31 12.70 -8.25
N LYS A 50 -6.07 11.52 -8.83
CA LYS A 50 -6.43 11.24 -10.24
C LYS A 50 -7.92 11.41 -10.50
N ARG A 51 -8.78 11.00 -9.56
CA ARG A 51 -10.22 11.25 -9.65
C ARG A 51 -10.52 12.75 -9.63
N TYR A 52 -9.95 13.49 -8.68
CA TYR A 52 -10.10 14.95 -8.59
C TYR A 52 -9.68 15.65 -9.89
N PHE A 53 -8.54 15.24 -10.45
CA PHE A 53 -8.00 15.74 -11.71
C PHE A 53 -8.96 15.45 -12.87
N ARG A 54 -9.40 14.20 -13.02
CA ARG A 54 -10.28 13.78 -14.13
C ARG A 54 -11.62 14.52 -14.13
N GLU A 55 -12.16 14.83 -12.96
CA GLU A 55 -13.42 15.58 -12.82
C GLU A 55 -13.29 17.07 -13.21
N ARG A 56 -12.06 17.61 -13.32
CA ARG A 56 -11.81 19.07 -13.43
C ARG A 56 -10.89 19.47 -14.58
N THR A 57 -10.27 18.50 -15.25
CA THR A 57 -9.34 18.75 -16.34
C THR A 57 -10.08 19.16 -17.61
N ASP A 58 -9.49 20.10 -18.35
CA ASP A 58 -9.89 20.48 -19.71
C ASP A 58 -8.97 19.85 -20.78
N GLY A 59 -8.06 18.96 -20.35
CA GLY A 59 -7.04 18.35 -21.21
C GLY A 59 -5.80 19.22 -21.43
N SER A 60 -5.79 20.49 -20.99
CA SER A 60 -4.63 21.37 -21.12
C SER A 60 -3.57 21.08 -20.06
N PHE A 61 -2.30 21.16 -20.45
CA PHE A 61 -1.18 21.01 -19.51
C PHE A 61 -1.15 22.14 -18.47
N ALA A 62 -1.49 23.36 -18.88
CA ALA A 62 -1.53 24.53 -17.99
C ALA A 62 -2.51 24.33 -16.84
N LYS A 63 -3.74 23.87 -17.14
CA LYS A 63 -4.71 23.53 -16.11
C LYS A 63 -4.28 22.32 -15.31
N GLY A 64 -3.75 21.29 -15.97
CA GLY A 64 -3.25 20.09 -15.30
C GLY A 64 -2.18 20.39 -14.24
N LYS A 65 -1.24 21.29 -14.55
CA LYS A 65 -0.18 21.73 -13.63
C LYS A 65 -0.75 22.39 -12.37
N GLN A 66 -1.89 23.06 -12.47
CA GLN A 66 -2.59 23.66 -11.31
C GLN A 66 -3.42 22.62 -10.55
N LEU A 67 -4.02 21.65 -11.25
CA LEU A 67 -4.93 20.68 -10.64
C LEU A 67 -4.22 19.66 -9.74
N VAL A 68 -2.98 19.27 -10.06
CA VAL A 68 -2.22 18.30 -9.26
C VAL A 68 -2.01 18.79 -7.80
N PRO A 69 -1.39 19.94 -7.53
CA PRO A 69 -1.22 20.42 -6.15
C PRO A 69 -2.56 20.64 -5.46
N ASN A 70 -3.53 21.27 -6.13
CA ASN A 70 -4.88 21.48 -5.57
C ASN A 70 -5.58 20.16 -5.19
N GLY A 71 -5.40 19.11 -5.99
CA GLY A 71 -5.96 17.79 -5.74
C GLY A 71 -5.30 17.07 -4.57
N LEU A 72 -4.01 17.31 -4.34
CA LEU A 72 -3.28 16.80 -3.17
C LEU A 72 -3.70 17.56 -1.91
N ASP A 73 -3.80 18.88 -1.97
CA ASP A 73 -4.23 19.73 -0.84
C ASP A 73 -5.67 19.45 -0.39
N ALA A 74 -6.52 18.99 -1.31
CA ALA A 74 -7.89 18.55 -1.01
C ALA A 74 -7.95 17.26 -0.16
N ILE A 75 -6.85 16.51 -0.03
CA ILE A 75 -6.80 15.27 0.73
C ILE A 75 -6.57 15.59 2.21
N THR A 76 -7.65 15.58 2.98
CA THR A 76 -7.58 15.85 4.42
C THR A 76 -6.78 14.80 5.20
N THR A 77 -6.21 15.20 6.34
CA THR A 77 -5.56 14.28 7.29
C THR A 77 -6.48 13.14 7.74
N ALA A 78 -7.78 13.40 7.88
CA ALA A 78 -8.76 12.35 8.21
C ALA A 78 -8.84 11.29 7.10
N THR A 79 -8.76 11.71 5.83
CA THR A 79 -8.68 10.78 4.70
C THR A 79 -7.37 10.00 4.69
N VAL A 80 -6.23 10.66 4.93
CA VAL A 80 -4.93 9.98 5.04
C VAL A 80 -4.97 8.90 6.12
N ARG A 81 -5.51 9.20 7.31
CA ARG A 81 -5.68 8.21 8.39
C ARG A 81 -6.51 7.00 7.95
N ARG A 82 -7.57 7.21 7.15
CA ARG A 82 -8.36 6.10 6.58
C ARG A 82 -7.57 5.25 5.59
N TYR A 83 -6.64 5.84 4.83
CA TYR A 83 -5.77 5.07 3.93
C TYR A 83 -4.80 4.17 4.68
N PHE A 84 -4.18 4.65 5.75
CA PHE A 84 -3.36 3.80 6.62
C PHE A 84 -4.18 2.67 7.25
N GLN A 85 -5.40 2.96 7.71
CA GLN A 85 -6.31 1.93 8.22
C GLN A 85 -6.65 0.88 7.16
N HIS A 86 -6.84 1.29 5.90
CA HIS A 86 -7.05 0.36 4.80
C HIS A 86 -5.85 -0.59 4.64
N CYS A 87 -4.62 -0.06 4.58
CA CYS A 87 -3.42 -0.88 4.51
C CYS A 87 -3.29 -1.83 5.70
N TYR A 88 -3.57 -1.36 6.93
CA TYR A 88 -3.54 -2.22 8.12
C TYR A 88 -4.54 -3.38 8.08
N ARG A 89 -5.70 -3.21 7.43
CA ARG A 89 -6.67 -4.30 7.27
C ARG A 89 -6.18 -5.35 6.28
N TYR A 90 -5.48 -4.96 5.23
CA TYR A 90 -4.78 -5.90 4.36
C TYR A 90 -3.63 -6.61 5.09
N MET A 91 -2.84 -5.89 5.89
CA MET A 91 -1.81 -6.51 6.73
C MET A 91 -2.41 -7.56 7.69
N ASP A 92 -3.56 -7.27 8.31
CA ASP A 92 -4.30 -8.21 9.17
C ASP A 92 -4.73 -9.46 8.40
N ALA A 93 -5.28 -9.29 7.19
CA ALA A 93 -5.64 -10.39 6.29
C ALA A 93 -4.43 -11.29 5.95
N TYR A 94 -3.28 -10.68 5.64
CA TYR A 94 -2.05 -11.42 5.35
C TYR A 94 -1.47 -12.12 6.58
N LYS A 95 -1.59 -11.53 7.78
CA LYS A 95 -1.22 -12.20 9.03
C LYS A 95 -2.08 -13.43 9.31
N HIS A 96 -3.33 -13.42 8.87
CA HIS A 96 -4.17 -14.61 8.86
C HIS A 96 -3.79 -15.62 7.78
N GLY A 97 -2.83 -15.32 6.90
CA GLY A 97 -2.33 -16.21 5.84
C GLY A 97 -3.25 -16.31 4.64
N LEU A 98 -4.02 -15.25 4.35
CA LEU A 98 -4.83 -15.15 3.14
C LEU A 98 -3.96 -14.73 1.95
N ASN A 99 -4.25 -15.23 0.75
CA ASN A 99 -3.64 -14.72 -0.48
C ASN A 99 -4.28 -13.38 -0.91
N VAL A 100 -3.81 -12.78 -2.00
CA VAL A 100 -4.28 -11.46 -2.47
C VAL A 100 -5.79 -11.42 -2.72
N LYS A 101 -6.35 -12.43 -3.42
CA LYS A 101 -7.78 -12.48 -3.75
C LYS A 101 -8.64 -12.70 -2.51
N GLN A 102 -8.20 -13.59 -1.63
CA GLN A 102 -8.85 -13.87 -0.34
C GLN A 102 -8.83 -12.63 0.58
N ALA A 103 -7.71 -11.91 0.62
CA ALA A 103 -7.57 -10.68 1.40
C ALA A 103 -8.51 -9.59 0.89
N GLU A 104 -8.62 -9.40 -0.44
CA GLU A 104 -9.57 -8.46 -1.03
C GLU A 104 -11.02 -8.77 -0.63
N TYR A 105 -11.42 -10.05 -0.71
CA TYR A 105 -12.74 -10.48 -0.25
C TYR A 105 -12.95 -10.20 1.24
N ALA A 106 -12.00 -10.60 2.09
CA ALA A 106 -12.11 -10.42 3.53
C ALA A 106 -12.20 -8.93 3.92
N VAL A 107 -11.35 -8.08 3.35
CA VAL A 107 -11.36 -6.63 3.61
C VAL A 107 -12.70 -6.02 3.16
N LYS A 108 -13.27 -6.48 2.03
CA LYS A 108 -14.58 -6.03 1.57
C LYS A 108 -15.72 -6.49 2.48
N LYS A 109 -15.74 -7.78 2.86
CA LYS A 109 -16.78 -8.40 3.69
C LYS A 109 -16.85 -7.77 5.08
N TYR A 110 -15.70 -7.53 5.70
CA TYR A 110 -15.63 -7.01 7.07
C TYR A 110 -15.44 -5.49 7.12
N THR A 111 -15.88 -4.75 6.10
CA THR A 111 -15.76 -3.27 6.01
C THR A 111 -16.35 -2.52 7.20
N SER A 112 -17.47 -3.01 7.73
CA SER A 112 -18.14 -2.46 8.91
C SER A 112 -17.51 -2.88 10.24
N HIS A 113 -16.61 -3.86 10.23
CA HIS A 113 -15.98 -4.40 11.43
C HIS A 113 -14.60 -3.79 11.63
N ARG A 114 -14.18 -3.65 12.89
CA ARG A 114 -12.86 -3.10 13.23
C ARG A 114 -11.70 -4.08 12.94
N ARG A 115 -11.98 -5.37 12.71
CA ARG A 115 -11.00 -6.44 12.51
C ARG A 115 -11.56 -7.54 11.63
N ILE A 116 -10.67 -8.33 11.01
CA ILE A 116 -11.05 -9.59 10.35
C ILE A 116 -11.10 -10.68 11.43
N PRO A 117 -12.14 -11.53 11.47
CA PRO A 117 -12.24 -12.56 12.50
C PRO A 117 -11.15 -13.62 12.31
N ALA A 118 -10.62 -14.16 13.40
CA ALA A 118 -9.61 -15.22 13.37
C ALA A 118 -10.09 -16.48 12.63
N SER A 119 -11.40 -16.71 12.59
CA SER A 119 -12.05 -17.81 11.87
C SER A 119 -12.20 -17.57 10.36
N ILE A 120 -11.67 -16.47 9.79
CA ILE A 120 -11.84 -16.13 8.37
C ILE A 120 -11.37 -17.23 7.41
N LYS A 121 -10.39 -18.03 7.80
CA LYS A 121 -9.90 -19.17 7.01
C LYS A 121 -10.93 -20.31 6.88
N LEU A 122 -11.90 -20.38 7.79
CA LEU A 122 -12.99 -21.35 7.76
C LEU A 122 -14.20 -20.85 6.97
N ASP A 123 -14.14 -19.62 6.44
CA ASP A 123 -15.21 -19.07 5.63
C ASP A 123 -15.37 -19.90 4.34
N PRO A 124 -16.57 -20.45 4.05
CA PRO A 124 -16.78 -21.30 2.89
C PRO A 124 -16.39 -20.64 1.56
N HIS A 125 -16.53 -19.32 1.46
CA HIS A 125 -16.13 -18.60 0.26
C HIS A 125 -14.61 -18.57 0.13
N ILE A 126 -13.88 -18.24 1.19
CA ILE A 126 -12.40 -18.24 1.22
C ILE A 126 -11.83 -19.61 0.85
N LEU A 127 -12.43 -20.69 1.38
CA LEU A 127 -12.01 -22.07 1.10
C LEU A 127 -12.26 -22.49 -0.36
N SER A 128 -13.29 -21.94 -0.99
CA SER A 128 -13.61 -22.20 -2.40
C SER A 128 -12.75 -21.40 -3.39
N MET A 129 -12.03 -20.37 -2.92
CA MET A 129 -11.19 -19.55 -3.78
C MET A 129 -9.89 -20.28 -4.13
N PRO A 130 -9.43 -20.20 -5.39
CA PRO A 130 -8.16 -20.78 -5.77
C PRO A 130 -7.00 -20.12 -5.01
N THR A 131 -6.05 -20.95 -4.57
CA THR A 131 -4.81 -20.54 -3.90
C THR A 131 -3.84 -19.89 -4.87
#